data_AF-A0AAJ2R0W7-F1
#
_entry.id   AF-A0AAJ2R0W7-F1
#
_cell.length_a   1.000
_cell.length_b   1.000
_cell.length_c   1.000
_cell.angle_alpha   90.00
_cell.angle_beta   90.00
_cell.angle_gamma   90.00
#
_symmetry.space_group_name_H-M   'P 1'
#
loop_
_entity.id
_entity.type
_entity.pdbx_description
1 polymer ?
#
loop_
_entity_poly.entity_id
_entity_poly.type
_entity_poly.pdbx_seq_one_letter_code
_entity_poly.pdbx_strand_id
1 'polypeptide(L)'
;MHRIQDLCQPPAHGRHSLVAVRWALAALVPMLATLVVALTAGPASAQVIRCTDAKTGRVTYTNSSCKDGENRVQVQEAPSPEELERERAQSAAAIERKNQQLTREEAERRARAQQQEREARSRRERENSAQRDSGDSPACQQARRRLDTILAESNPDPATWGPRSQAAQQQMEMACLGPKAYEQLQQSRALQPNAINRPWIVGRPVPPQPLPPSAPISHCNVFRCYDTNGGIHPR
;
A
#
# COMPACT_ATOMS: atom_id res chain seq x y z
N MET A 1 -17.22 -11.81 -17.26
CA MET A 1 -18.36 -12.20 -18.12
C MET A 1 -19.60 -12.24 -17.23
N HIS A 2 -20.40 -11.17 -17.22
CA HIS A 2 -21.81 -11.17 -17.66
C HIS A 2 -22.61 -12.38 -17.15
N ARG A 3 -23.67 -12.24 -16.34
CA ARG A 3 -24.92 -11.51 -16.65
C ARG A 3 -25.73 -11.33 -15.36
N ILE A 4 -26.19 -10.10 -15.12
CA ILE A 4 -27.33 -9.82 -14.23
C ILE A 4 -28.55 -9.77 -15.13
N GLN A 5 -29.60 -10.53 -14.80
CA GLN A 5 -30.93 -10.40 -15.37
C GLN A 5 -31.92 -10.18 -14.23
N ASP A 6 -32.63 -9.06 -14.37
CA ASP A 6 -34.06 -8.86 -14.12
C ASP A 6 -34.68 -9.42 -12.84
N LEU A 7 -34.91 -8.52 -11.88
CA LEU A 7 -36.16 -8.48 -11.11
C LEU A 7 -36.57 -7.01 -10.91
N CYS A 8 -37.39 -6.51 -11.83
CA CYS A 8 -38.31 -5.40 -11.60
C CYS A 8 -39.60 -5.95 -10.98
N GLN A 9 -39.94 -5.54 -9.75
CA GLN A 9 -41.34 -5.41 -9.31
C GLN A 9 -41.40 -4.39 -8.15
N PRO A 10 -42.27 -3.36 -8.22
CA PRO A 10 -42.30 -2.26 -7.24
C PRO A 10 -43.24 -2.52 -6.05
N PRO A 11 -43.01 -1.91 -4.86
CA PRO A 11 -44.03 -1.82 -3.84
C PRO A 11 -44.90 -0.56 -3.99
N ALA A 12 -46.15 -0.75 -3.60
CA ALA A 12 -47.30 0.14 -3.79
C ALA A 12 -47.21 1.52 -3.13
N HIS A 13 -47.94 2.46 -3.74
CA HIS A 13 -48.20 3.81 -3.23
C HIS A 13 -48.86 3.81 -1.84
N GLY A 14 -48.30 4.63 -0.94
CA GLY A 14 -48.88 4.93 0.38
C GLY A 14 -48.56 6.35 0.84
N ARG A 15 -49.27 7.33 0.27
CA ARG A 15 -49.69 8.64 0.84
C ARG A 15 -48.86 9.24 1.99
N HIS A 16 -47.69 9.84 1.73
CA HIS A 16 -47.13 10.90 2.61
C HIS A 16 -46.45 11.97 1.76
N SER A 17 -47.27 12.70 1.00
CA SER A 17 -46.87 13.82 0.17
C SER A 17 -46.97 15.13 0.95
N LEU A 18 -46.03 16.05 0.70
CA LEU A 18 -46.08 17.52 0.90
C LEU A 18 -45.32 18.18 2.07
N VAL A 19 -44.93 17.49 3.16
CA VAL A 19 -44.25 18.22 4.28
C VAL A 19 -42.72 18.32 4.09
N ALA A 20 -42.07 17.34 3.45
CA ALA A 20 -40.61 17.29 3.35
C ALA A 20 -40.00 18.24 2.29
N VAL A 21 -40.78 18.68 1.28
CA VAL A 21 -40.25 19.47 0.16
C VAL A 21 -40.02 20.94 0.52
N ARG A 22 -40.73 21.48 1.53
CA ARG A 22 -40.54 22.87 2.00
C ARG A 22 -39.23 23.10 2.74
N TRP A 23 -38.59 22.05 3.27
CA TRP A 23 -37.35 22.18 4.05
C TRP A 23 -36.08 22.08 3.19
N ALA A 24 -36.16 21.50 1.98
CA ALA A 24 -35.01 21.35 1.09
C ALA A 24 -34.67 22.62 0.29
N LEU A 25 -35.65 23.49 0.02
CA LEU A 25 -35.45 24.73 -0.75
C LEU A 25 -34.92 25.90 0.09
N ALA A 26 -35.07 25.86 1.42
CA ALA A 26 -34.61 26.94 2.30
C ALA A 26 -33.09 26.93 2.56
N ALA A 27 -32.40 25.83 2.28
CA ALA A 27 -30.96 25.68 2.52
C ALA A 27 -30.07 25.99 1.29
N LEU A 28 -30.63 26.01 0.07
CA LEU A 28 -29.89 26.26 -1.17
C LEU A 28 -29.74 27.75 -1.51
N VAL A 29 -30.67 28.60 -1.06
CA VAL A 29 -30.66 30.05 -1.28
C VAL A 29 -29.45 30.76 -0.63
N PRO A 30 -29.07 30.50 0.64
CA PRO A 30 -27.92 31.20 1.25
C PRO A 30 -26.58 30.75 0.66
N MET A 31 -26.48 29.53 0.12
CA MET A 31 -25.25 28.98 -0.47
C MET A 31 -24.98 29.53 -1.88
N LEU A 32 -26.03 29.80 -2.66
CA LEU A 32 -25.91 30.47 -3.96
C LEU A 32 -25.64 31.98 -3.82
N ALA A 33 -26.24 32.63 -2.83
CA ALA A 33 -26.01 34.05 -2.56
C ALA A 33 -24.56 34.35 -2.14
N THR A 34 -23.94 33.45 -1.37
CA THR A 34 -22.53 33.59 -0.94
C THR A 34 -21.54 33.35 -2.07
N LEU A 35 -21.83 32.45 -3.00
CA LEU A 35 -20.99 32.20 -4.18
C LEU A 35 -20.96 33.41 -5.12
N VAL A 36 -22.09 34.08 -5.34
CA VAL A 36 -22.21 35.25 -6.22
C VAL A 36 -21.46 36.47 -5.67
N VAL A 37 -21.47 36.70 -4.35
CA VAL A 37 -20.73 37.81 -3.72
C VAL A 37 -19.21 37.61 -3.85
N ALA A 38 -18.72 36.37 -3.77
CA ALA A 38 -17.30 36.06 -3.96
C ALA A 38 -16.81 36.32 -5.39
N LEU A 39 -17.68 36.19 -6.40
CA LEU A 39 -17.38 36.47 -7.81
C LEU A 39 -17.33 37.97 -8.15
N THR A 40 -17.84 38.85 -7.26
CA THR A 40 -17.83 40.31 -7.45
C THR A 40 -16.66 41.03 -6.77
N ALA A 41 -15.83 40.30 -6.00
CA ALA A 41 -14.62 40.86 -5.43
C ALA A 41 -13.56 41.05 -6.53
N GLY A 42 -13.51 42.25 -7.10
CA GLY A 42 -12.50 42.63 -8.09
C GLY A 42 -11.06 42.44 -7.56
N PRO A 43 -10.07 42.36 -8.46
CA PRO A 43 -8.67 42.14 -8.07
C PRO A 43 -8.19 43.29 -7.20
N ALA A 44 -7.88 43.01 -5.93
CA ALA A 44 -7.24 43.96 -5.05
C ALA A 44 -5.78 44.14 -5.48
N SER A 45 -5.50 45.16 -6.30
CA SER A 45 -4.14 45.59 -6.57
C SER A 45 -3.53 46.11 -5.25
N ALA A 46 -2.63 45.35 -4.65
CA ALA A 46 -1.93 45.76 -3.43
C ALA A 46 -0.92 46.87 -3.77
N GLN A 47 -1.34 48.13 -3.62
CA GLN A 47 -0.47 49.28 -3.79
C GLN A 47 0.24 49.55 -2.46
N VAL A 48 1.56 49.73 -2.50
CA VAL A 48 2.35 50.07 -1.31
C VAL A 48 2.31 51.59 -1.12
N ILE A 49 1.70 52.04 -0.03
CA ILE A 49 1.58 53.44 0.36
C ILE A 49 2.62 53.74 1.43
N ARG A 50 3.35 54.84 1.28
CA ARG A 50 4.23 55.39 2.28
C ARG A 50 3.48 56.45 3.08
N CYS A 51 3.23 56.15 4.34
CA CYS A 51 2.63 57.05 5.30
C CYS A 51 3.73 57.71 6.13
N THR A 52 3.72 59.04 6.19
CA THR A 52 4.67 59.82 6.99
C THR A 52 3.92 60.58 8.07
N ASP A 53 4.21 60.26 9.33
CA ASP A 53 3.59 60.92 10.49
C ASP A 53 4.05 62.38 10.57
N ALA A 54 3.10 63.32 10.54
CA ALA A 54 3.37 64.75 10.56
C ALA A 54 3.94 65.26 11.89
N LYS A 55 3.73 64.55 13.00
CA LYS A 55 4.21 64.94 14.34
C LYS A 55 5.57 64.34 14.68
N THR A 56 5.82 63.10 14.25
CA THR A 56 7.04 62.35 14.62
C THR A 56 8.03 62.15 13.47
N GLY A 57 7.61 62.39 12.23
CA GLY A 57 8.41 62.11 11.03
C GLY A 57 8.56 60.61 10.72
N ARG A 58 7.89 59.72 11.46
CA ARG A 58 8.00 58.27 11.29
C ARG A 58 7.40 57.83 9.95
N VAL A 59 8.18 57.08 9.16
CA VAL A 59 7.74 56.52 7.87
C VAL A 59 7.26 55.08 8.08
N THR A 60 6.03 54.79 7.66
CA THR A 60 5.44 53.44 7.68
C THR A 60 4.99 53.07 6.26
N TYR A 61 5.35 51.88 5.79
CA TYR A 61 4.86 51.33 4.53
C TYR A 61 3.68 50.41 4.81
N THR A 62 2.56 50.65 4.14
CA THR A 62 1.33 49.88 4.34
C THR A 62 0.60 49.67 3.03
N ASN A 63 -0.18 48.60 2.96
CA ASN A 63 -1.08 48.27 1.85
C ASN A 63 -2.52 48.78 2.08
N SER A 64 -2.77 49.46 3.20
CA SER A 64 -4.04 50.08 3.55
C SER A 64 -3.95 51.61 3.52
N SER A 65 -5.07 52.32 3.73
CA SER A 65 -5.04 53.77 3.91
C SER A 65 -4.16 54.17 5.11
N CYS A 66 -3.49 55.34 5.00
CA CYS A 66 -2.77 55.96 6.11
C CYS A 66 -3.73 56.42 7.22
N LYS A 67 -3.21 56.60 8.45
CA LYS A 67 -4.00 57.13 9.56
C LYS A 67 -4.28 58.62 9.36
N ASP A 68 -5.33 59.12 10.01
CA ASP A 68 -5.76 60.52 9.89
C ASP A 68 -4.63 61.49 10.29
N GLY A 69 -4.30 62.41 9.39
CA GLY A 69 -3.24 63.41 9.58
C GLY A 69 -1.84 62.98 9.13
N GLU A 70 -1.65 61.76 8.61
CA GLU A 70 -0.38 61.35 7.99
C GLU A 70 -0.30 61.80 6.52
N ASN A 71 0.89 62.17 6.06
CA ASN A 71 1.13 62.44 4.64
C ASN A 71 1.25 61.13 3.87
N ARG A 72 0.48 61.00 2.78
CA ARG A 72 0.41 59.80 1.95
C ARG A 72 1.16 60.01 0.64
N VAL A 73 2.12 59.13 0.35
CA VAL A 73 2.82 59.09 -0.94
C VAL A 73 2.75 57.67 -1.48
N GLN A 74 2.22 57.50 -2.69
CA GLN A 74 2.23 56.22 -3.37
C GLN A 74 3.66 55.90 -3.82
N VAL A 75 4.17 54.72 -3.45
CA VAL A 75 5.58 54.37 -3.66
C VAL A 75 5.83 53.83 -5.06
N GLN A 76 4.85 53.13 -5.63
CA GLN A 76 4.88 52.65 -7.01
C GLN A 76 3.60 53.04 -7.74
N GLU A 77 3.78 53.58 -8.93
CA GLU A 77 2.69 53.92 -9.83
C GLU A 77 1.89 52.66 -10.18
N ALA A 78 0.57 52.79 -10.22
CA ALA A 78 -0.29 51.68 -10.62
C ALA A 78 0.08 51.28 -12.05
N PRO A 79 0.30 49.98 -12.34
CA PRO A 79 0.58 49.53 -13.69
C PRO A 79 -0.49 50.02 -14.65
N SER A 80 -0.08 50.47 -15.84
CA SER A 80 -1.03 50.87 -16.87
C SER A 80 -1.91 49.67 -17.26
N PRO A 81 -3.16 49.91 -17.71
CA PRO A 81 -4.04 48.82 -18.14
C PRO A 81 -3.41 47.95 -19.24
N GLU A 82 -2.66 48.56 -20.17
CA GLU A 82 -1.94 47.86 -21.24
C GLU A 82 -0.83 46.94 -20.70
N GLU A 83 -0.10 47.39 -19.68
CA GLU A 83 0.98 46.61 -19.06
C GLU A 83 0.43 45.40 -18.29
N LEU A 84 -0.72 45.58 -17.63
CA LEU A 84 -1.44 44.51 -16.95
C LEU A 84 -1.98 43.46 -17.93
N GLU A 85 -2.51 43.88 -19.09
CA GLU A 85 -2.94 42.99 -20.16
C GLU A 85 -1.76 42.20 -20.75
N ARG A 86 -0.63 42.87 -20.97
CA ARG A 86 0.59 42.24 -21.46
C ARG A 86 1.14 41.20 -20.47
N GLU A 87 1.15 41.50 -19.18
CA GLU A 87 1.56 40.54 -18.13
C GLU A 87 0.65 39.32 -18.09
N ARG A 88 -0.67 39.52 -18.19
CA ARG A 88 -1.65 38.41 -18.25
C ARG A 88 -1.44 37.55 -19.48
N ALA A 89 -1.25 38.16 -20.65
CA ALA A 89 -1.01 37.42 -21.89
C ALA A 89 0.29 36.59 -21.83
N GLN A 90 1.36 37.16 -21.27
CA GLN A 90 2.62 36.44 -21.06
C GLN A 90 2.47 35.28 -20.06
N SER A 91 1.76 35.52 -18.97
CA SER A 91 1.49 34.51 -17.94
C SER A 91 0.66 33.35 -18.51
N ALA A 92 -0.40 33.66 -19.27
CA ALA A 92 -1.23 32.66 -19.94
C ALA A 92 -0.40 31.82 -20.93
N ALA A 93 0.44 32.47 -21.74
CA ALA A 93 1.32 31.77 -22.68
C ALA A 93 2.36 30.88 -21.97
N ALA A 94 2.89 31.31 -20.83
CA ALA A 94 3.83 30.50 -20.04
C ALA A 94 3.15 29.28 -19.41
N ILE A 95 1.93 29.45 -18.88
CA ILE A 95 1.13 28.35 -18.33
C ILE A 95 0.81 27.32 -19.42
N GLU A 96 0.41 27.77 -20.61
CA GLU A 96 0.10 26.88 -21.73
C GLU A 96 1.31 26.05 -22.14
N ARG A 97 2.49 26.68 -22.31
CA ARG A 97 3.74 25.95 -22.62
C ARG A 97 4.08 24.91 -21.54
N LYS A 98 3.93 25.26 -20.27
CA LYS A 98 4.18 24.34 -19.15
C LYS A 98 3.21 23.16 -19.18
N ASN A 99 1.92 23.41 -19.40
CA ASN A 99 0.90 22.37 -19.46
C ASN A 99 1.15 21.42 -20.63
N GLN A 100 1.55 21.94 -21.80
CA GLN A 100 1.93 21.15 -22.95
C GLN A 100 3.13 20.25 -22.67
N GLN A 101 4.17 20.78 -21.99
CA GLN A 101 5.33 20.01 -21.59
C GLN A 101 4.95 18.88 -20.62
N LEU A 102 4.21 19.21 -19.55
CA LEU A 102 3.77 18.22 -18.56
C LEU A 102 2.93 17.10 -19.20
N THR A 103 2.07 17.45 -20.15
CA THR A 103 1.24 16.47 -20.88
C THR A 103 2.11 15.51 -21.69
N ARG A 104 3.16 16.01 -22.36
CA ARG A 104 4.08 15.18 -23.13
C ARG A 104 4.92 14.27 -22.24
N GLU A 105 5.47 14.82 -21.16
CA GLU A 105 6.25 14.05 -20.18
C GLU A 105 5.41 12.96 -19.51
N GLU A 106 4.16 13.25 -19.17
CA GLU A 106 3.26 12.25 -18.61
C GLU A 106 2.87 11.17 -19.62
N ALA A 107 2.60 11.54 -20.88
CA ALA A 107 2.35 10.58 -21.95
C ALA A 107 3.56 9.65 -22.16
N GLU A 108 4.78 10.20 -22.17
CA GLU A 108 6.00 9.42 -22.31
C GLU A 108 6.23 8.50 -21.09
N ARG A 109 6.03 9.00 -19.87
CA ARG A 109 6.11 8.20 -18.64
C ARG A 109 5.13 7.04 -18.67
N ARG A 110 3.88 7.28 -19.09
CA ARG A 110 2.85 6.24 -19.23
C ARG A 110 3.24 5.21 -20.29
N ALA A 111 3.76 5.65 -21.44
CA ALA A 111 4.22 4.74 -22.50
C ALA A 111 5.38 3.85 -22.04
N ARG A 112 6.38 4.43 -21.35
CA ARG A 112 7.51 3.69 -20.77
C ARG A 112 7.05 2.69 -19.71
N ALA A 113 6.16 3.09 -18.81
CA ALA A 113 5.62 2.20 -17.78
C ALA A 113 4.86 1.01 -18.41
N GLN A 114 4.00 1.26 -19.40
CA GLN A 114 3.30 0.20 -20.11
C GLN A 114 4.26 -0.75 -20.86
N GLN A 115 5.33 -0.21 -21.44
CA GLN A 115 6.33 -1.05 -22.10
C GLN A 115 7.07 -1.93 -21.10
N GLN A 116 7.51 -1.38 -19.98
CA GLN A 116 8.15 -2.15 -18.90
C GLN A 116 7.22 -3.24 -18.35
N GLU A 117 5.93 -2.94 -18.19
CA GLU A 117 4.95 -3.93 -17.74
C GLU A 117 4.78 -5.07 -18.76
N ARG A 118 4.70 -4.75 -20.06
CA ARG A 118 4.64 -5.75 -21.13
C ARG A 118 5.89 -6.63 -21.17
N GLU A 119 7.07 -6.04 -21.04
CA GLU A 119 8.35 -6.75 -21.01
C GLU A 119 8.45 -7.64 -19.77
N ALA A 120 8.08 -7.12 -18.59
CA ALA A 120 8.05 -7.89 -17.34
C ALA A 120 7.07 -9.06 -17.42
N ARG A 121 5.89 -8.85 -18.00
CA ARG A 121 4.90 -9.90 -18.23
C ARG A 121 5.43 -10.97 -19.18
N SER A 122 5.99 -10.58 -20.32
CA SER A 122 6.58 -11.54 -21.27
C SER A 122 7.72 -12.33 -20.64
N ARG A 123 8.57 -11.68 -19.84
CA ARG A 123 9.65 -12.35 -19.09
C ARG A 123 9.10 -13.40 -18.12
N ARG A 124 8.06 -13.06 -17.34
CA ARG A 124 7.38 -14.01 -16.43
C ARG A 124 6.74 -15.17 -17.18
N GLU A 125 6.10 -14.91 -18.31
CA GLU A 125 5.48 -15.96 -19.16
C GLU A 125 6.53 -16.92 -19.72
N ARG A 126 7.69 -16.41 -20.16
CA ARG A 126 8.82 -17.25 -20.61
C ARG A 126 9.41 -18.08 -19.46
N GLU A 127 9.63 -17.48 -18.29
CA GLU A 127 10.12 -18.20 -17.09
C GLU A 127 9.13 -19.31 -16.67
N ASN A 128 7.83 -19.03 -16.66
CA ASN A 128 6.80 -20.04 -16.33
C ASN A 128 6.69 -21.16 -17.37
N SER A 129 6.93 -20.86 -18.64
CA SER A 129 6.90 -21.88 -19.70
C SER A 129 8.13 -22.78 -19.61
N ALA A 130 9.33 -22.22 -19.44
CA ALA A 130 10.55 -23.00 -19.21
C ALA A 130 10.46 -23.90 -17.95
N GLN A 131 9.77 -23.44 -16.89
CA GLN A 131 9.53 -24.25 -15.71
C GLN A 131 8.58 -25.42 -15.98
N ARG A 132 7.51 -25.20 -16.77
CA ARG A 132 6.58 -26.27 -17.19
C ARG A 132 7.31 -27.30 -18.05
N ASP A 133 8.09 -26.84 -19.04
CA ASP A 133 8.88 -27.72 -19.91
C ASP A 133 9.88 -28.57 -19.11
N SER A 134 10.51 -28.01 -18.07
CA SER A 134 11.41 -28.76 -17.17
C SER A 134 10.66 -29.85 -16.39
N GLY A 135 9.47 -29.54 -15.86
CA GLY A 135 8.63 -30.47 -15.11
C GLY A 135 8.01 -31.58 -15.98
N ASP A 136 7.70 -31.28 -17.24
CA ASP A 136 7.12 -32.25 -18.19
C ASP A 136 8.19 -33.08 -18.91
N SER A 137 9.47 -32.76 -18.71
CA SER A 137 10.58 -33.44 -19.37
C SER A 137 10.62 -34.95 -19.09
N PRO A 138 11.07 -35.78 -20.07
CA PRO A 138 11.18 -37.23 -19.86
C PRO A 138 12.15 -37.58 -18.72
N ALA A 139 13.16 -36.75 -18.47
CA ALA A 139 14.09 -36.90 -17.36
C ALA A 139 13.39 -36.72 -16.00
N CYS A 140 12.54 -35.70 -15.85
CA CYS A 140 11.74 -35.51 -14.64
C CYS A 140 10.80 -36.70 -14.41
N GLN A 141 10.08 -37.15 -15.44
CA GLN A 141 9.17 -38.29 -15.34
C GLN A 141 9.91 -39.58 -14.91
N GLN A 142 11.10 -39.82 -15.46
CA GLN A 142 11.93 -40.97 -15.07
C GLN A 142 12.38 -40.88 -13.61
N ALA A 143 12.86 -39.71 -13.18
CA ALA A 143 13.31 -39.51 -11.81
C ALA A 143 12.16 -39.67 -10.79
N ARG A 144 10.96 -39.22 -11.15
CA ARG A 144 9.75 -39.39 -10.33
C ARG A 144 9.37 -40.86 -10.17
N ARG A 145 9.32 -41.61 -11.28
CA ARG A 145 9.09 -43.07 -11.24
C ARG A 145 10.13 -43.80 -10.38
N ARG A 146 11.41 -43.41 -10.46
CA ARG A 146 12.48 -43.99 -9.63
C ARG A 146 12.24 -43.75 -8.15
N LEU A 147 11.88 -42.52 -7.77
CA LEU A 147 11.55 -42.19 -6.40
C LEU A 147 10.33 -42.99 -5.90
N ASP A 148 9.25 -43.02 -6.69
CA ASP A 148 8.03 -43.76 -6.35
C ASP A 148 8.32 -45.25 -6.16
N THR A 149 9.19 -45.84 -6.98
CA THR A 149 9.61 -47.25 -6.86
C THR A 149 10.35 -47.51 -5.54
N ILE A 150 11.24 -46.60 -5.12
CA ILE A 150 11.99 -46.73 -3.85
C ILE A 150 11.06 -46.54 -2.64
N LEU A 151 10.07 -45.67 -2.75
CA LEU A 151 9.09 -45.42 -1.68
C LEU A 151 8.04 -46.53 -1.57
N ALA A 152 7.70 -47.20 -2.67
CA ALA A 152 6.71 -48.28 -2.71
C ALA A 152 7.27 -49.67 -2.35
N GLU A 153 8.58 -49.78 -2.10
CA GLU A 153 9.21 -51.05 -1.76
C GLU A 153 8.66 -51.61 -0.45
N SER A 154 8.14 -52.85 -0.48
CA SER A 154 7.36 -53.42 0.62
C SER A 154 8.19 -53.82 1.85
N ASN A 155 9.47 -54.15 1.66
CA ASN A 155 10.39 -54.49 2.74
C ASN A 155 11.78 -53.90 2.47
N PRO A 156 11.94 -52.58 2.64
CA PRO A 156 13.20 -51.91 2.36
C PRO A 156 14.22 -52.19 3.47
N ASP A 157 15.49 -52.35 3.09
CA ASP A 157 16.58 -52.43 4.06
C ASP A 157 16.72 -51.09 4.83
N PRO A 158 16.53 -51.08 6.16
CA PRO A 158 16.53 -49.84 6.94
C PRO A 158 17.88 -49.12 6.94
N ALA A 159 19.00 -49.83 6.73
CA ALA A 159 20.33 -49.23 6.71
C ALA A 159 20.58 -48.38 5.45
N THR A 160 20.06 -48.81 4.30
CA THR A 160 20.29 -48.17 3.01
C THR A 160 19.12 -47.33 2.51
N TRP A 161 17.91 -47.55 3.04
CA TRP A 161 16.70 -46.87 2.57
C TRP A 161 16.76 -45.35 2.73
N GLY A 162 17.25 -44.84 3.87
CA GLY A 162 17.35 -43.40 4.12
C GLY A 162 18.22 -42.67 3.08
N PRO A 163 19.51 -43.03 2.94
CA PRO A 163 20.38 -42.43 1.94
C PRO A 163 19.89 -42.63 0.49
N ARG A 164 19.34 -43.80 0.16
CA ARG A 164 18.84 -44.11 -1.20
C ARG A 164 17.60 -43.29 -1.56
N SER A 165 16.65 -43.13 -0.63
CA SER A 165 15.47 -42.30 -0.83
C SER A 165 15.82 -40.82 -0.93
N GLN A 166 16.75 -40.32 -0.10
CA GLN A 166 17.24 -38.93 -0.19
C GLN A 166 17.96 -38.65 -1.50
N ALA A 167 18.84 -39.56 -1.96
CA ALA A 167 19.53 -39.40 -3.24
C ALA A 167 18.54 -39.40 -4.42
N ALA A 168 17.50 -40.25 -4.38
CA ALA A 168 16.46 -40.27 -5.39
C ALA A 168 15.59 -39.00 -5.38
N GLN A 169 15.29 -38.45 -4.20
CA GLN A 169 14.61 -37.16 -4.06
C GLN A 169 15.43 -36.01 -4.68
N GLN A 170 16.72 -35.94 -4.36
CA GLN A 170 17.60 -34.92 -4.94
C GLN A 170 17.70 -35.05 -6.47
N GLN A 171 17.78 -36.28 -6.99
CA GLN A 171 17.79 -36.51 -8.43
C GLN A 171 16.49 -36.05 -9.10
N MET A 172 15.34 -36.31 -8.48
CA MET A 172 14.05 -35.81 -8.95
C MET A 172 14.00 -34.29 -8.94
N GLU A 173 14.46 -33.65 -7.87
CA GLU A 173 14.51 -32.19 -7.75
C GLU A 173 15.39 -31.56 -8.84
N MET A 174 16.58 -32.12 -9.11
CA MET A 174 17.46 -31.64 -10.18
C MET A 174 16.87 -31.83 -11.59
N ALA A 175 16.08 -32.88 -11.80
CA ALA A 175 15.50 -33.19 -13.11
C ALA A 175 14.17 -32.45 -13.37
N CYS A 176 13.40 -32.19 -12.32
CA CYS A 176 12.06 -31.59 -12.42
C CYS A 176 12.04 -30.09 -12.15
N LEU A 177 12.96 -29.59 -11.33
CA LEU A 177 13.09 -28.16 -11.07
C LEU A 177 14.03 -27.57 -12.11
N GLY A 178 13.61 -26.47 -12.77
CA GLY A 178 14.55 -25.68 -13.56
C GLY A 178 15.72 -25.18 -12.70
N PRO A 179 16.86 -24.80 -13.30
CA PRO A 179 18.08 -24.47 -12.57
C PRO A 179 17.89 -23.39 -11.50
N LYS A 180 17.10 -22.35 -11.81
CA LYS A 180 16.78 -21.27 -10.88
C LYS A 180 15.95 -21.74 -9.67
N ALA A 181 14.99 -22.64 -9.90
CA ALA A 181 14.15 -23.19 -8.85
C ALA A 181 14.94 -24.15 -7.95
N TYR A 182 15.86 -24.93 -8.53
CA TYR A 182 16.76 -25.80 -7.78
C TYR A 182 17.73 -25.00 -6.91
N GLU A 183 18.34 -23.93 -7.45
CA GLU A 183 19.23 -23.05 -6.68
C GLU A 183 18.49 -22.39 -5.50
N GLN A 184 17.28 -21.89 -5.73
CA GLN A 184 16.44 -21.32 -4.67
C GLN A 184 16.10 -22.36 -3.59
N LEU A 185 15.86 -23.62 -3.97
CA LEU A 185 15.63 -24.72 -3.03
C LEU A 185 16.89 -24.99 -2.18
N GLN A 186 18.07 -25.01 -2.80
CA GLN A 186 19.34 -25.18 -2.08
C GLN A 186 19.62 -24.02 -1.12
N GLN A 187 19.36 -22.78 -1.54
CA GLN A 187 19.46 -21.60 -0.67
C GLN A 187 18.50 -21.70 0.52
N SER A 188 17.26 -22.15 0.29
CA SER A 188 16.28 -22.32 1.37
C SER A 188 16.72 -23.38 2.40
N ARG A 189 17.36 -24.47 1.95
CA ARG A 189 17.94 -25.49 2.86
C ARG A 189 19.14 -24.94 3.63
N ALA A 190 19.99 -24.17 2.97
CA ALA A 190 21.14 -23.54 3.63
C ALA A 190 20.71 -22.57 4.74
N LEU A 191 19.59 -21.86 4.53
CA LEU A 191 19.02 -20.96 5.54
C LEU A 191 18.26 -21.70 6.65
N GLN A 192 17.79 -22.92 6.40
CA GLN A 192 17.01 -23.72 7.35
C GLN A 192 17.52 -25.18 7.43
N PRO A 193 18.74 -25.41 7.95
CA PRO A 193 19.31 -26.75 8.04
C PRO A 193 18.55 -27.68 9.02
N ASN A 194 17.76 -27.13 9.95
CA ASN A 194 17.05 -27.86 11.00
C ASN A 194 15.53 -27.59 11.04
N ALA A 195 14.93 -27.14 9.94
CA ALA A 195 13.46 -27.10 9.85
C ALA A 195 12.93 -28.54 9.72
N ILE A 196 12.89 -29.24 10.86
CA ILE A 196 12.20 -30.51 11.02
C ILE A 196 10.71 -30.20 10.84
N ASN A 197 10.24 -30.18 9.59
CA ASN A 197 8.84 -30.47 9.31
C ASN A 197 8.68 -31.95 9.64
N ARG A 198 8.40 -32.25 10.90
CA ARG A 198 7.94 -33.55 11.33
C ARG A 198 6.54 -33.67 10.75
N PRO A 199 6.30 -34.48 9.70
CA PRO A 199 4.93 -34.89 9.43
C PRO A 199 4.41 -35.50 10.74
N TRP A 200 3.21 -35.11 11.14
CA TRP A 200 2.45 -35.74 12.22
C TRP A 200 2.19 -37.19 11.85
N ILE A 201 3.22 -38.04 12.01
CA ILE A 201 3.04 -39.47 12.15
C ILE A 201 2.20 -39.58 13.42
N VAL A 202 0.97 -40.04 13.26
CA VAL A 202 0.09 -40.49 14.36
C VAL A 202 0.75 -41.69 15.04
N GLY A 203 1.80 -41.40 15.80
CA GLY A 203 2.39 -42.32 16.74
C GLY A 203 1.47 -42.44 17.95
N ARG A 204 1.34 -43.67 18.45
CA ARG A 204 0.59 -44.02 19.67
C ARG A 204 0.76 -42.95 20.77
N PRO A 205 -0.30 -42.62 21.53
CA PRO A 205 -0.18 -41.68 22.64
C PRO A 205 0.93 -42.14 23.56
N VAL A 206 1.98 -41.32 23.69
CA VAL A 206 2.94 -41.47 24.78
C VAL A 206 2.14 -41.23 26.06
N PRO A 207 2.05 -42.19 27.00
CA PRO A 207 1.36 -41.95 28.25
C PRO A 207 2.00 -40.73 28.91
N PRO A 208 1.22 -39.74 29.39
CA PRO A 208 1.78 -38.57 30.04
C PRO A 208 2.62 -39.05 31.22
N GLN A 209 3.90 -38.70 31.21
CA GLN A 209 4.75 -38.95 32.38
C GLN A 209 4.15 -38.18 33.55
N PRO A 210 4.04 -38.79 34.75
CA PRO A 210 3.54 -38.08 35.92
C PRO A 210 4.45 -36.87 36.18
N LEU A 211 3.84 -35.69 36.30
CA LEU A 211 4.59 -34.49 36.64
C LEU A 211 5.34 -34.72 37.97
N PRO A 212 6.61 -34.30 38.08
CA PRO A 212 7.31 -34.36 39.35
C PRO A 212 6.53 -33.54 40.40
N PRO A 213 6.46 -34.01 41.66
CA PRO A 213 5.74 -33.29 42.71
C PRO A 213 6.36 -31.90 42.88
N SER A 214 5.50 -30.88 42.96
CA SER A 214 5.93 -29.50 43.23
C SER A 214 6.63 -29.43 44.59
N ALA A 215 7.72 -28.68 44.66
CA ALA A 215 8.45 -28.46 45.90
C ALA A 215 7.52 -27.81 46.96
N PRO A 216 7.68 -28.14 48.25
CA PRO A 216 6.84 -27.59 49.31
C PRO A 216 7.03 -26.06 49.43
N ILE A 217 5.92 -25.35 49.68
CA ILE A 217 5.94 -23.90 49.90
C ILE A 217 6.62 -23.60 51.24
N SER A 218 7.65 -22.75 51.23
CA SER A 218 8.42 -22.33 52.40
C SER A 218 7.73 -21.19 53.15
N HIS A 219 7.33 -20.12 52.45
CA HIS A 219 6.62 -18.99 53.04
C HIS A 219 5.79 -18.27 51.98
N CYS A 220 4.71 -17.60 52.40
CA CYS A 220 3.88 -16.78 51.52
C CYS A 220 3.82 -15.33 52.01
N ASN A 221 4.07 -14.40 51.10
CA ASN A 221 3.74 -12.99 51.31
C ASN A 221 2.33 -12.71 50.77
N VAL A 222 1.85 -11.48 50.99
CA VAL A 222 0.48 -11.06 50.64
C VAL A 222 0.12 -11.33 49.16
N PHE A 223 1.11 -11.34 48.27
CA PHE A 223 0.90 -11.48 46.83
C PHE A 223 1.34 -12.82 46.23
N ARG A 224 2.30 -13.54 46.84
CA ARG A 224 2.96 -14.71 46.24
C ARG A 224 3.48 -15.68 47.30
N CYS A 225 3.49 -16.97 46.97
CA CYS A 225 4.10 -18.03 47.76
C CYS A 225 5.46 -18.43 47.17
N TYR A 226 6.43 -18.71 48.03
CA TYR A 226 7.78 -19.11 47.64
C TYR A 226 7.99 -20.56 48.05
N ASP A 227 8.53 -21.40 47.16
CA ASP A 227 8.92 -22.77 47.51
C ASP A 227 10.34 -22.85 48.11
N THR A 228 10.73 -24.05 48.57
CA THR A 228 12.08 -24.28 49.14
C THR A 228 13.21 -24.20 48.12
N ASN A 229 12.89 -24.20 46.82
CA ASN A 229 13.85 -24.14 45.71
C ASN A 229 13.90 -22.72 45.09
N GLY A 230 13.23 -21.73 45.69
CA GLY A 230 13.20 -20.33 45.22
C GLY A 230 12.18 -20.04 44.12
N GLY A 231 11.32 -21.00 43.77
CA GLY A 231 10.22 -20.82 42.84
C GLY A 231 9.09 -19.99 43.44
N ILE A 232 8.46 -19.16 42.61
CA ILE A 232 7.42 -18.21 43.02
C ILE A 232 6.07 -18.60 42.41
N HIS A 233 5.09 -18.86 43.27
CA HIS A 233 3.76 -19.34 42.91
C HIS A 233 2.68 -18.30 43.24
N PRO A 234 1.59 -18.24 42.46
CA PRO A 234 0.39 -17.51 42.87
C PRO A 234 -0.19 -18.14 44.15
N ARG A 235 -0.96 -17.36 44.90
CA ARG A 235 -1.68 -17.85 46.08
C ARG A 235 -2.86 -18.74 45.69
#